data_AF-V5I6P3-F1
#
_entry.id   AF-V5I6P3-F1
#
_cell.length_a   1.000
_cell.length_b   1.000
_cell.length_c   1.000
_cell.angle_alpha   90.00
_cell.angle_beta   90.00
_cell.angle_gamma   90.00
#
_symmetry.space_group_name_H-M   'P 1'
#
loop_
_entity.id
_entity.type
_entity.pdbx_description
1 polymer ?
#
loop_
_entity_poly.entity_id
_entity_poly.type
_entity_poly.pdbx_seq_one_letter_code
_entity_poly.pdbx_strand_id
1 'polypeptide(L)'
;PASPLTMKDLVLIAVDVAKGCKYLEDNRFIHRDIAARNCLLTTKGPGRCVKIADFGMSRDVYRSDYYRKGGKAMLPIKWMPPEAFLDGLFTSKTRVGSFGVLLW
;
A
#
# COMPACT_ATOMS: atom_id res chain seq x y z
N PRO A 1 -2.71 -12.39 -26.86
CA PRO A 1 -1.34 -12.51 -26.30
C PRO A 1 -1.04 -11.35 -25.36
N ALA A 2 -0.59 -11.61 -24.14
CA ALA A 2 -0.12 -10.54 -23.25
C ALA A 2 1.16 -9.94 -23.84
N SER A 3 1.20 -8.61 -24.04
CA SER A 3 2.45 -7.95 -24.39
C SER A 3 3.42 -8.07 -23.22
N PRO A 4 4.70 -8.41 -23.46
CA PRO A 4 5.68 -8.54 -22.38
C PRO A 4 5.75 -7.24 -21.55
N LEU A 5 5.80 -7.37 -20.24
CA LEU A 5 5.99 -6.26 -19.30
C LEU A 5 7.39 -5.67 -19.51
N THR A 6 7.45 -4.36 -19.70
CA THR A 6 8.70 -3.60 -19.80
C THR A 6 9.03 -2.91 -18.49
N MET A 7 10.29 -2.50 -18.30
CA MET A 7 10.67 -1.65 -17.16
C MET A 7 9.85 -0.35 -17.10
N LYS A 8 9.50 0.22 -18.26
CA LYS A 8 8.63 1.40 -18.34
C LYS A 8 7.25 1.10 -17.74
N ASP A 9 6.67 -0.06 -18.04
CA ASP A 9 5.38 -0.46 -17.48
C ASP A 9 5.46 -0.63 -15.96
N LEU A 10 6.53 -1.23 -15.44
CA LEU A 10 6.75 -1.40 -13.99
C LEU A 10 6.87 -0.06 -13.27
N VAL A 11 7.59 0.91 -13.86
CA VAL A 11 7.69 2.26 -13.31
C VAL A 11 6.34 2.97 -13.32
N LEU A 12 5.55 2.84 -14.39
CA LEU A 12 4.21 3.42 -14.44
C LEU A 12 3.26 2.79 -13.41
N ILE A 13 3.35 1.47 -13.22
CA ILE A 13 2.64 0.74 -12.16
C ILE A 13 2.99 1.30 -10.77
N ALA A 14 4.28 1.48 -10.49
CA ALA A 14 4.76 2.06 -9.24
C ALA A 14 4.25 3.49 -9.02
N VAL A 15 4.24 4.32 -10.07
CA VAL A 15 3.73 5.70 -10.03
C VAL A 15 2.24 5.74 -9.69
N ASP A 16 1.44 4.86 -10.28
CA ASP A 16 0.00 4.78 -9.99
C ASP A 16 -0.27 4.39 -8.53
N VAL A 17 0.47 3.39 -8.01
CA VAL A 17 0.39 3.02 -6.59
C VAL A 17 0.82 4.19 -5.70
N ALA A 18 1.91 4.88 -6.04
CA ALA A 18 2.39 6.03 -5.26
C ALA A 18 1.34 7.16 -5.21
N LYS A 19 0.67 7.46 -6.33
CA LYS A 19 -0.44 8.43 -6.39
C LYS A 19 -1.60 8.00 -5.50
N GLY A 20 -1.98 6.72 -5.51
CA GLY A 20 -2.99 6.18 -4.62
C GLY A 20 -2.58 6.31 -3.15
N CYS A 21 -1.34 5.96 -2.81
CA CYS A 21 -0.79 6.12 -1.46
C CYS A 21 -0.80 7.58 -1.01
N LYS A 22 -0.45 8.52 -1.89
CA LYS A 22 -0.54 9.96 -1.61
C LYS A 22 -1.97 10.39 -1.35
N TYR A 23 -2.92 9.97 -2.18
CA TYR A 23 -4.34 10.29 -1.96
C TYR A 23 -4.83 9.82 -0.58
N LEU A 24 -4.46 8.61 -0.17
CA LEU A 24 -4.83 8.10 1.17
C LEU A 24 -4.16 8.91 2.29
N GLU A 25 -2.94 9.41 2.09
CA GLU A 25 -2.25 10.29 3.06
C GLU A 25 -2.94 11.64 3.18
N ASP A 26 -3.22 12.29 2.06
CA ASP A 26 -3.88 13.60 2.02
C ASP A 26 -5.28 13.53 2.68
N ASN A 27 -5.93 12.36 2.66
CA ASN A 27 -7.22 12.09 3.32
C ASN A 27 -7.10 11.49 4.73
N ARG A 28 -5.91 11.50 5.34
CA ARG A 28 -5.66 10.96 6.71
C ARG A 28 -6.21 9.54 6.89
N PHE A 29 -5.89 8.67 5.95
CA PHE A 29 -6.42 7.32 5.89
C PHE A 29 -5.28 6.30 5.77
N ILE A 30 -5.22 5.31 6.66
CA ILE A 30 -4.14 4.32 6.70
C ILE A 30 -4.64 2.98 6.16
N HIS A 31 -4.03 2.51 5.06
CA HIS A 31 -4.38 1.22 4.45
C HIS A 31 -3.94 0.00 5.27
N ARG A 32 -2.72 0.07 5.84
CA ARG A 32 -2.05 -0.98 6.63
C ARG A 32 -1.72 -2.29 5.92
N ASP A 33 -1.97 -2.39 4.61
CA ASP A 33 -1.59 -3.57 3.82
C ASP A 33 -1.28 -3.21 2.36
N ILE A 34 -0.33 -2.30 2.15
CA ILE A 34 0.16 -1.99 0.81
C ILE A 34 1.06 -3.14 0.34
N ALA A 35 0.56 -3.90 -0.63
CA ALA A 35 1.24 -5.03 -1.24
C ALA A 35 0.72 -5.26 -2.67
N ALA A 36 1.53 -5.90 -3.53
CA ALA A 36 1.14 -6.17 -4.92
C ALA A 36 -0.17 -6.97 -5.04
N ARG A 37 -0.43 -7.91 -4.11
CA ARG A 37 -1.69 -8.68 -4.06
C ARG A 37 -2.95 -7.82 -3.88
N ASN A 38 -2.78 -6.62 -3.33
CA ASN A 38 -3.85 -5.65 -3.08
C ASN A 38 -3.85 -4.52 -4.13
N CYS A 39 -3.20 -4.75 -5.28
CA CYS A 39 -3.18 -3.83 -6.41
C CYS A 39 -3.88 -4.48 -7.61
N LEU A 40 -4.87 -3.81 -8.17
CA LEU A 40 -5.64 -4.27 -9.32
C LEU A 40 -5.22 -3.53 -10.59
N LEU A 41 -5.18 -4.24 -11.71
CA LEU A 41 -4.93 -3.68 -13.03
C LEU A 41 -6.25 -3.46 -13.78
N THR A 42 -6.38 -2.31 -14.45
CA THR A 42 -7.57 -2.02 -15.28
C THR A 42 -7.66 -2.90 -16.53
N THR A 43 -6.52 -3.29 -17.10
CA THR A 43 -6.44 -4.17 -18.27
C THR A 43 -5.15 -4.98 -18.24
N LYS A 44 -5.14 -6.11 -18.95
CA LYS A 44 -3.94 -6.94 -19.16
C LYS A 44 -2.99 -6.34 -20.20
N GLY A 45 -3.49 -5.47 -21.09
CA GLY A 45 -2.73 -4.92 -22.22
C GLY A 45 -2.03 -3.59 -21.93
N PRO A 46 -1.50 -2.94 -22.99
CA PRO A 46 -0.99 -1.57 -22.92
C PRO A 46 -2.04 -0.59 -22.42
N GLY A 47 -1.60 0.49 -21.76
CA GLY A 47 -2.51 1.46 -21.14
C GLY A 47 -3.15 0.97 -19.83
N ARG A 48 -2.61 -0.09 -19.22
CA ARG A 48 -3.02 -0.52 -17.88
C ARG A 48 -2.71 0.56 -16.85
N CYS A 49 -3.65 0.79 -15.96
CA CYS A 49 -3.47 1.59 -14.75
C CYS A 49 -3.62 0.69 -13.52
N VAL A 50 -3.00 1.09 -12.41
CA VAL A 50 -3.09 0.36 -11.15
C VAL A 50 -4.01 1.07 -10.18
N LYS A 51 -4.82 0.32 -9.45
CA LYS A 51 -5.64 0.82 -8.35
C LYS A 51 -5.38 0.03 -7.07
N ILE A 52 -5.21 0.74 -5.96
CA ILE A 52 -5.12 0.14 -4.63
C ILE A 52 -6.50 -0.41 -4.25
N ALA A 53 -6.54 -1.63 -3.73
CA ALA A 53 -7.74 -2.36 -3.34
C ALA A 53 -7.53 -3.06 -2.00
N ASP A 54 -8.57 -3.77 -1.53
CA ASP A 54 -8.63 -4.45 -0.23
C ASP A 54 -8.39 -3.54 0.99
N PHE A 55 -9.45 -2.83 1.35
CA PHE A 55 -9.46 -1.93 2.49
C PHE A 55 -9.82 -2.63 3.82
N GLY A 56 -9.85 -3.97 3.89
CA GLY A 56 -10.32 -4.70 5.07
C GLY A 56 -9.52 -4.42 6.35
N MET A 57 -8.24 -4.06 6.20
CA MET A 57 -7.36 -3.67 7.32
C MET A 57 -7.26 -2.16 7.53
N SER A 58 -7.93 -1.37 6.71
CA SER A 58 -7.78 0.08 6.68
C SER A 58 -8.46 0.78 7.84
N ARG A 59 -7.95 1.94 8.25
CA ARG A 59 -8.48 2.75 9.35
C ARG A 59 -8.35 4.23 9.03
N ASP A 60 -9.35 5.00 9.43
CA ASP A 60 -9.28 6.45 9.48
C ASP A 60 -8.49 6.92 10.72
N VAL A 61 -7.78 8.03 10.59
CA VAL A 61 -6.94 8.59 11.67
C VAL A 61 -7.28 10.06 11.93
N TYR A 62 -8.55 10.43 11.77
CA TYR A 62 -9.00 11.83 11.88
C TYR A 62 -8.68 12.49 13.24
N ARG A 63 -8.70 11.72 14.33
CA ARG A 63 -8.48 12.24 15.70
C ARG A 63 -7.03 12.19 16.18
N SER A 64 -6.16 11.44 15.51
CA SER A 64 -4.77 11.19 15.91
C SER A 64 -3.99 10.75 14.70
N ASP A 65 -2.85 11.36 14.36
CA ASP A 65 -2.08 11.07 13.12
C ASP A 65 -1.50 9.65 13.03
N TYR A 66 -1.83 8.79 13.98
CA TYR A 66 -1.42 7.39 14.03
C TYR A 66 -2.52 6.47 14.57
N TYR A 67 -2.46 5.21 14.16
CA TYR A 67 -3.27 4.11 14.71
C TYR A 67 -2.37 3.16 15.50
N ARG A 68 -2.78 2.78 16.72
CA ARG A 68 -2.09 1.77 17.54
C ARG A 68 -2.97 0.54 17.71
N LYS A 69 -2.50 -0.62 17.24
CA LYS A 69 -3.25 -1.88 17.37
C LYS A 69 -2.95 -2.56 18.71
N GLY A 70 -3.98 -2.88 19.49
CA GLY A 70 -3.89 -3.81 20.62
C GLY A 70 -4.32 -5.23 20.24
N GLY A 71 -3.74 -6.24 20.91
CA GLY A 71 -4.15 -7.66 20.82
C GLY A 71 -3.49 -8.49 19.71
N LYS A 72 -3.71 -9.83 19.75
CA LYS A 72 -3.23 -10.77 18.74
C LYS A 72 -4.10 -10.69 17.48
N ALA A 73 -3.49 -10.42 16.34
CA ALA A 73 -4.17 -10.46 15.05
C ALA A 73 -3.18 -10.87 13.96
N MET A 74 -3.70 -11.47 12.89
CA MET A 74 -2.91 -11.73 11.69
C MET A 74 -2.49 -10.39 11.06
N LEU A 75 -1.18 -10.25 10.84
CA LEU A 75 -0.55 -9.04 10.31
C LEU A 75 0.38 -9.41 9.14
N PRO A 76 0.48 -8.57 8.10
CA PRO A 76 1.33 -8.82 6.94
C PRO A 76 2.80 -8.51 7.25
N ILE A 77 3.42 -9.26 8.18
CA ILE A 77 4.72 -8.92 8.79
C ILE A 77 5.85 -8.64 7.78
N LYS A 78 5.86 -9.33 6.64
CA LYS A 78 6.89 -9.14 5.60
C LYS A 78 6.79 -7.79 4.86
N TRP A 79 5.65 -7.13 4.94
CA TRP A 79 5.39 -5.81 4.35
C TRP A 79 5.38 -4.69 5.40
N MET A 80 5.63 -5.01 6.67
CA MET A 80 5.55 -4.04 7.75
C MET A 80 6.94 -3.51 8.10
N PRO A 81 7.08 -2.20 8.30
CA PRO A 81 8.30 -1.65 8.89
C PRO A 81 8.39 -2.01 10.39
N PRO A 82 9.59 -1.96 10.99
CA PRO A 82 9.82 -2.45 12.35
C PRO A 82 8.94 -1.77 13.40
N GLU A 83 8.72 -0.46 13.32
CA GLU A 83 7.86 0.29 14.25
C GLU A 83 6.38 -0.16 14.19
N ALA A 84 5.91 -0.57 13.02
CA ALA A 84 4.54 -1.07 12.87
C ALA A 84 4.39 -2.48 13.43
N PHE A 85 5.45 -3.29 13.32
CA PHE A 85 5.47 -4.66 13.82
C PHE A 85 5.69 -4.74 15.33
N LEU A 86 6.66 -3.99 15.84
CA LEU A 86 7.08 -4.01 17.25
C LEU A 86 6.11 -3.23 18.14
N ASP A 87 5.78 -2.00 17.74
CA ASP A 87 5.04 -1.06 18.59
C ASP A 87 3.54 -0.99 18.23
N GLY A 88 3.16 -1.66 17.15
CA GLY A 88 1.82 -1.59 16.57
C GLY A 88 1.48 -0.20 16.03
N LEU A 89 2.51 0.63 15.76
CA LEU A 89 2.37 2.03 15.36
C LEU A 89 2.19 2.13 13.85
N PHE A 90 1.06 2.63 13.40
CA PHE A 90 0.81 2.88 11.98
C PHE A 90 0.69 4.37 11.71
N THR A 91 1.48 4.87 10.77
CA THR A 91 1.48 6.26 10.30
C THR A 91 1.57 6.31 8.77
N SER A 92 1.44 7.50 8.17
CA SER A 92 1.75 7.66 6.74
C SER A 92 3.19 7.26 6.39
N LYS A 93 4.15 7.41 7.31
CA LYS A 93 5.54 6.97 7.11
C LYS A 93 5.67 5.45 7.06
N THR A 94 4.89 4.72 7.85
CA THR A 94 4.90 3.25 7.79
C THR A 94 4.47 2.71 6.42
N ARG A 95 3.64 3.47 5.69
CA ARG A 95 3.24 3.16 4.31
C ARG A 95 4.40 3.18 3.34
N VAL A 96 5.41 4.04 3.57
CA VAL A 96 6.62 4.12 2.74
C VAL A 96 7.43 2.82 2.86
N GLY A 97 7.50 2.22 4.05
CA GLY A 97 8.12 0.92 4.25
C GLY A 97 7.44 -0.19 3.45
N SER A 98 6.12 -0.29 3.56
CA SER A 98 5.34 -1.26 2.78
C SER A 98 5.43 -1.02 1.27
N PHE A 99 5.44 0.26 0.84
CA PHE A 99 5.61 0.63 -0.56
C PHE A 99 7.00 0.23 -1.08
N GLY A 100 8.06 0.37 -0.27
CA GLY A 100 9.40 -0.13 -0.61
C GLY A 100 9.41 -1.63 -0.87
N VAL A 101 8.71 -2.42 -0.05
CA VAL A 101 8.56 -3.87 -0.28
C VAL A 101 7.72 -4.18 -1.53
N LEU A 102 6.76 -3.33 -1.88
CA LEU A 102 5.98 -3.47 -3.13
C LEU A 102 6.82 -3.22 -4.39
N LEU A 103 7.85 -2.37 -4.29
CA LEU A 103 8.74 -2.04 -5.41
C LEU A 103 9.86 -3.07 -5.64
N TRP A 104 10.15 -3.91 -4.65
CA TRP A 104 11.18 -4.95 -4.70
C TRP A 104 10.71 -6.16 -5.52
#